data_AF-A0A9Q3ZRD3-F1
#
_entry.id   AF-A0A9Q3ZRD3-F1
#
_cell.length_a   1.000
_cell.length_b   1.000
_cell.length_c   1.000
_cell.angle_alpha   90.00
_cell.angle_beta   90.00
_cell.angle_gamma   90.00
#
_symmetry.space_group_name_H-M   'P 1'
#
loop_
_entity.id
_entity.type
_entity.pdbx_description
1 polymer ?
#
loop_
_entity_poly.entity_id
_entity_poly.type
_entity_poly.pdbx_seq_one_letter_code
_entity_poly.pdbx_strand_id
1 'polypeptide(L)' 'MTTSTRKARRAWAAIVRKHIRPGHVVHLEVRHDDWCGIYTQERTCNCSPDRVLKDDKGHVLARVRGAGFYDPMEHLEVLK' A
#
# COMPACT_ATOMS: atom_id res chain seq x y z
N MET A 1 -1.89 -4.17 19.94
CA MET A 1 -0.59 -3.48 19.81
C MET A 1 -0.59 -2.70 18.50
N THR A 2 -0.59 -1.36 18.56
CA THR A 2 -0.46 -0.52 17.37
C THR A 2 0.99 -0.57 16.89
N THR A 3 1.23 -1.28 15.78
CA THR A 3 2.51 -1.21 15.06
C THR A 3 2.78 0.26 14.71
N SER A 4 3.95 0.78 15.06
CA SER A 4 4.28 2.18 14.71
C SER A 4 4.24 2.38 13.19
N THR A 5 3.79 3.54 12.74
CA THR A 5 3.66 3.87 11.31
C THR A 5 4.94 3.58 10.52
N ARG A 6 6.09 3.90 11.11
CA ARG A 6 7.41 3.60 10.53
C ARG A 6 7.63 2.11 10.31
N LYS A 7 7.24 1.27 11.28
CA LYS A 7 7.38 -0.20 11.18
C LYS A 7 6.42 -0.76 10.13
N ALA A 8 5.19 -0.24 10.06
CA ALA A 8 4.23 -0.61 9.02
C ALA A 8 4.73 -0.25 7.61
N ARG A 9 5.27 0.97 7.40
CA ARG A 9 5.88 1.38 6.13
C ARG A 9 7.04 0.48 5.71
N ARG A 10 7.92 0.11 6.65
CA ARG A 10 9.03 -0.81 6.39
C ARG A 10 8.54 -2.21 6.01
N ALA A 11 7.51 -2.72 6.70
CA ALA A 11 6.90 -3.99 6.37
C ALA A 11 6.32 -3.97 4.95
N TRP A 12 5.62 -2.89 4.58
CA TRP A 12 5.09 -2.72 3.23
C TRP A 12 6.18 -2.70 2.16
N ALA A 13 7.22 -1.90 2.35
CA ALA A 13 8.35 -1.84 1.42
C ALA A 13 9.03 -3.22 1.25
N ALA A 14 9.17 -4.00 2.32
CA ALA A 14 9.74 -5.35 2.24
C ALA A 14 8.86 -6.32 1.44
N ILE A 15 7.53 -6.25 1.61
CA ILE A 15 6.56 -7.05 0.84
C ILE A 15 6.65 -6.69 -0.65
N VAL A 16 6.63 -5.39 -0.97
CA VAL A 16 6.71 -4.90 -2.35
C VAL A 16 7.98 -5.41 -3.02
N ARG A 17 9.16 -5.25 -2.41
CA ARG A 17 10.43 -5.78 -2.97
C ARG A 17 10.45 -7.29 -3.13
N LYS A 18 9.77 -8.02 -2.23
CA LYS A 18 9.74 -9.48 -2.28
C LYS A 18 8.95 -9.97 -3.50
N HIS A 19 7.81 -9.35 -3.78
CA HIS A 19 6.80 -9.88 -4.70
C HIS A 19 6.74 -9.15 -6.05
N ILE A 20 7.05 -7.86 -6.13
CA ILE A 20 7.11 -7.14 -7.40
C ILE A 20 8.46 -7.44 -8.06
N ARG A 21 8.47 -8.35 -9.03
CA ARG A 21 9.66 -8.77 -9.78
C ARG A 21 9.35 -8.83 -11.28
N PRO A 22 10.34 -8.66 -12.17
CA PRO A 22 10.15 -8.85 -13.60
C PRO A 22 9.52 -10.21 -13.91
N GLY A 23 8.53 -10.23 -14.81
CA GLY A 23 7.82 -11.45 -15.21
C GLY A 23 6.68 -11.88 -14.27
N HIS A 24 6.46 -11.19 -13.15
CA HIS A 24 5.32 -11.43 -12.25
C HIS A 24 4.30 -10.30 -12.34
N VAL A 25 3.02 -10.67 -12.47
CA VAL A 25 1.90 -9.74 -12.31
C VAL A 25 1.43 -9.81 -10.87
N VAL A 26 1.23 -8.63 -10.27
CA VAL A 26 0.62 -8.48 -8.96
C VAL A 26 -0.41 -7.36 -9.02
N HIS A 27 -1.42 -7.43 -8.15
CA HIS A 27 -2.39 -6.34 -8.00
C HIS A 27 -2.14 -5.63 -6.68
N LEU A 28 -1.93 -4.32 -6.78
CA LEU A 28 -1.81 -3.44 -5.62
C LEU A 28 -3.17 -2.78 -5.38
N GLU A 29 -3.75 -3.07 -4.22
CA GLU A 29 -5.05 -2.52 -3.82
C GLU A 29 -4.86 -1.63 -2.58
N VAL A 30 -5.26 -0.36 -2.70
CA VAL A 30 -5.24 0.62 -1.61
C VAL A 30 -6.68 0.85 -1.17
N ARG A 31 -7.01 0.42 0.05
CA ARG A 31 -8.35 0.51 0.61
C ARG A 31 -8.46 1.72 1.53
N HIS A 32 -9.07 2.77 1.01
CA HIS A 32 -9.41 3.97 1.76
C HIS A 32 -10.69 3.76 2.58
N ASP A 33 -10.88 4.62 3.58
CA ASP A 33 -12.19 4.80 4.21
C ASP A 33 -13.08 5.71 3.35
N ASP A 34 -14.37 5.73 3.67
CA ASP A 34 -15.39 6.44 2.90
C ASP A 34 -15.21 7.98 2.91
N TRP A 35 -14.43 8.50 3.85
CA TRP A 35 -14.23 9.94 4.08
C TRP A 35 -12.87 10.45 3.58
N CYS A 36 -12.13 9.62 2.84
CA CYS A 36 -10.80 9.98 2.36
C CYS A 36 -10.85 11.13 1.34
N GLY A 37 -10.06 12.18 1.59
CA GLY A 37 -9.89 13.33 0.70
C GLY A 37 -9.20 13.05 -0.65
N ILE A 38 -8.87 11.78 -0.93
CA ILE A 38 -8.32 11.41 -2.24
C ILE A 38 -9.37 11.46 -3.35
N TYR A 39 -10.64 11.24 -3.00
CA TYR A 39 -11.77 11.28 -3.93
C TYR A 39 -12.44 12.65 -4.02
N THR A 40 -11.97 13.61 -3.22
CA THR A 40 -12.44 15.00 -3.24
C THR A 40 -11.58 15.86 -4.17
N GLN A 41 -11.88 17.15 -4.25
CA GLN A 41 -11.16 18.08 -5.13
C GLN A 41 -9.69 18.25 -4.74
N GLU A 42 -9.35 18.06 -3.46
CA GLU A 42 -8.00 18.16 -2.91
C GLU A 42 -7.08 17.03 -3.39
N ARG A 43 -7.65 15.88 -3.83
CA ARG A 43 -6.92 14.70 -4.32
C ARG A 43 -5.79 14.25 -3.41
N THR A 44 -5.95 14.44 -2.11
CA THR A 44 -4.91 14.21 -1.11
C THR A 44 -5.42 13.23 -0.07
N CYS A 45 -4.69 12.14 0.13
CA CYS A 45 -5.06 11.16 1.14
C CYS A 45 -4.85 11.74 2.55
N ASN A 46 -5.92 11.74 3.35
CA ASN A 46 -5.94 12.17 4.75
C ASN A 46 -6.27 11.03 5.72
N CYS A 47 -6.42 9.80 5.21
CA CYS A 47 -6.67 8.59 6.00
C CYS A 47 -5.46 7.65 6.00
N SER A 48 -5.43 6.64 6.89
CA SER A 48 -4.39 5.61 6.87
C SER A 48 -4.91 4.34 6.18
N PRO A 49 -4.90 4.27 4.82
CA PRO A 49 -5.50 3.16 4.11
C PRO A 49 -4.79 1.83 4.37
N ASP A 50 -5.57 0.77 4.20
CA ASP A 50 -5.07 -0.59 4.17
C ASP A 50 -4.41 -0.86 2.81
N ARG A 51 -3.17 -1.31 2.82
CA ARG A 51 -2.43 -1.70 1.63
C ARG A 51 -2.49 -3.21 1.48
N VAL A 52 -2.99 -3.69 0.35
CA VAL A 52 -3.15 -5.11 0.07
C VAL A 52 -2.40 -5.43 -1.22
N LEU A 53 -1.54 -6.45 -1.17
CA LEU A 53 -0.89 -6.99 -2.35
C LEU A 53 -1.51 -8.34 -2.68
N LYS A 54 -1.86 -8.54 -3.94
CA LYS A 54 -2.43 -9.79 -4.46
C LYS A 54 -1.61 -10.36 -5.60
N ASP A 55 -1.69 -11.67 -5.78
CA ASP A 55 -1.17 -12.34 -6.98
C ASP A 55 -2.08 -12.07 -8.20
N ASP A 56 -1.67 -12.56 -9.37
CA ASP A 56 -2.38 -12.46 -10.66
C ASP A 56 -3.78 -13.09 -10.67
N LYS A 57 -4.06 -13.97 -9.70
CA LYS A 57 -5.37 -14.61 -9.51
C LYS A 57 -6.23 -13.90 -8.47
N GLY A 58 -5.70 -12.83 -7.85
CA GLY A 58 -6.39 -12.04 -6.83
C GLY A 58 -6.25 -12.60 -5.40
N HIS A 59 -5.44 -13.62 -5.15
CA HIS A 59 -5.18 -14.10 -3.80
C HIS A 59 -4.31 -13.10 -3.03
N VAL A 60 -4.64 -12.88 -1.76
CA VAL A 60 -3.90 -11.94 -0.91
C VAL A 60 -2.54 -12.51 -0.54
N LEU A 61 -1.47 -11.89 -1.03
CA LEU A 61 -0.09 -12.16 -0.65
C LEU A 61 0.27 -11.47 0.66
N ALA A 62 -0.24 -10.25 0.86
CA ALA A 62 -0.03 -9.51 2.10
C ALA A 62 -1.08 -8.41 2.32
N ARG A 63 -1.27 -8.03 3.59
CA ARG A 63 -2.06 -6.87 4.01
C ARG A 63 -1.30 -6.11 5.10
N VAL A 64 -1.10 -4.81 4.90
CA VAL A 64 -0.46 -3.92 5.87
C VAL A 64 -1.41 -2.78 6.20
N ARG A 65 -1.61 -2.56 7.51
CA ARG A 65 -2.40 -1.45 8.05
C ARG A 65 -1.50 -0.44 8.73
N GLY A 66 -1.98 0.80 8.86
CA GLY A 66 -1.30 1.81 9.68
C GLY A 66 0.01 2.33 9.08
N ALA A 67 0.23 2.19 7.76
CA ALA A 67 1.41 2.73 7.10
C ALA A 67 1.32 4.25 6.82
N GLY A 68 0.26 4.90 7.32
CA GLY A 68 0.02 6.33 7.14
C GLY A 68 -0.68 6.62 5.82
N PHE A 69 -0.75 7.92 5.49
CA PHE A 69 -1.35 8.42 4.26
C PHE A 69 -0.78 7.70 3.03
N TYR A 70 -1.61 7.54 2.00
CA TYR A 70 -1.17 7.01 0.72
C TYR A 70 -0.42 8.07 -0.07
N ASP A 71 0.72 7.67 -0.63
CA ASP A 71 1.51 8.44 -1.59
C ASP A 71 1.65 7.60 -2.87
N PRO A 72 1.12 8.05 -4.03
CA PRO A 72 1.24 7.33 -5.30
C PRO A 72 2.69 7.00 -5.71
N MET A 73 3.68 7.75 -5.20
CA MET A 73 5.08 7.55 -5.52
C MET A 73 5.75 6.46 -4.67
N GLU A 74 5.11 6.00 -3.58
CA GLU A 74 5.74 5.10 -2.60
C GLU A 74 6.20 3.77 -3.22
N HIS A 75 5.56 3.31 -4.31
CA HIS A 75 5.91 2.07 -4.97
C HIS A 75 7.09 2.25 -5.93
N LEU A 76 7.16 3.40 -6.60
CA LEU A 76 8.24 3.73 -7.52
C LEU A 76 9.56 3.90 -6.76
N GLU A 77 9.52 4.47 -5.55
CA GLU A 77 10.69 4.61 -4.69
C GLU A 77 11.22 3.27 -4.19
N VAL A 78 10.36 2.28 -3.99
CA VAL A 78 10.73 0.96 -3.46
C VAL A 78 11.37 0.06 -4.52
N LEU A 79 11.08 0.32 -5.80
CA LEU A 79 11.58 -0.44 -6.95
C LEU A 79 12.87 0.12 -7.57
N LYS A 80 13.34 1.29 -7.10
CA LYS A 80 14.70 1.78 -7.38
C LYS A 80 15.72 0.97 -6.57
#